data_AF-A0A4V6DXQ7-F1
#
_entry.id   AF-A0A4V6DXQ7-F1
#
_cell.length_a   1.000
_cell.length_b   1.000
_cell.length_c   1.000
_cell.angle_alpha   90.00
_cell.angle_beta   90.00
_cell.angle_gamma   90.00
#
_symmetry.space_group_name_H-M   'P 1'
#
loop_
_entity.id
_entity.type
_entity.pdbx_description
1 polymer ?
#
loop_
_entity_poly.entity_id
_entity_poly.type
_entity_poly.pdbx_seq_one_letter_code
_entity_poly.pdbx_strand_id
1 'polypeptide(L)'
;MLPTTLTLLLITSLTTALVLPRAGGPAYTPIPTTCSVPNPLPPMAPGVPATNFSTNGLAPSPSFRVAHLIYQFYLPSPDSTDSTNIAERWEGCLEQCNGLSGCVAAFMADGMRTPKGWYGTNGGVESRGCLMFNGTLAEGDFVTRENVRRATAGNIVCPE
;
A
#
# COMPACT_ATOMS: atom_id res chain seq x y z
N MET A 1 -33.54 -24.89 46.08
CA MET A 1 -33.02 -25.34 44.77
C MET A 1 -33.06 -24.12 43.86
N LEU A 2 -31.91 -23.56 43.50
CA LEU A 2 -31.78 -22.37 42.64
C LEU A 2 -30.79 -22.73 41.51
N PRO A 3 -31.10 -22.52 40.22
CA PRO A 3 -30.15 -22.81 39.15
C PRO A 3 -29.25 -21.58 38.93
N THR A 4 -27.95 -21.77 39.05
CA THR A 4 -26.94 -20.75 38.73
C THR A 4 -26.70 -20.79 37.22
N THR A 5 -27.20 -19.78 36.50
CA THR A 5 -26.89 -19.56 35.08
C THR A 5 -25.50 -18.94 34.95
N LEU A 6 -24.60 -19.67 34.28
CA LEU A 6 -23.23 -19.23 33.98
C LEU A 6 -23.22 -18.53 32.62
N THR A 7 -23.17 -17.19 32.61
CA THR A 7 -23.08 -16.39 31.40
C THR A 7 -21.61 -16.26 30.98
N LEU A 8 -21.22 -16.91 29.89
CA LEU A 8 -19.87 -16.86 29.33
C LEU A 8 -19.71 -15.57 28.49
N LEU A 9 -18.95 -14.60 28.99
CA LEU A 9 -18.60 -13.38 28.25
C LEU A 9 -17.50 -13.71 27.23
N LEU A 10 -17.81 -13.70 25.94
CA LEU A 10 -16.83 -13.83 24.86
C LEU A 10 -16.11 -12.48 24.68
N ILE A 11 -14.88 -12.39 25.17
CA ILE A 11 -14.00 -11.24 24.93
C ILE A 11 -13.35 -11.46 23.56
N THR A 12 -13.87 -10.83 22.53
CA THR A 12 -13.22 -10.79 21.21
C THR A 12 -11.96 -9.96 21.31
N SER A 13 -10.81 -10.63 21.37
CA SER A 13 -9.50 -9.98 21.32
C SER A 13 -9.29 -9.40 19.92
N LEU A 14 -9.31 -8.08 19.81
CA LEU A 14 -8.91 -7.36 18.60
C LEU A 14 -7.39 -7.49 18.49
N THR A 15 -6.90 -8.50 17.76
CA THR A 15 -5.48 -8.62 17.43
C THR A 15 -5.11 -7.48 16.49
N THR A 16 -4.59 -6.38 17.03
CA THR A 16 -3.79 -5.43 16.27
C THR A 16 -2.53 -6.18 15.83
N ALA A 17 -2.47 -6.55 14.55
CA ALA A 17 -1.25 -7.06 13.96
C ALA A 17 -0.16 -6.01 14.19
N LEU A 18 0.84 -6.33 15.01
CA LEU A 18 1.94 -5.43 15.32
C LEU A 18 2.81 -5.31 14.06
N VAL A 19 2.50 -4.36 13.20
CA VAL A 19 3.35 -4.01 12.07
C VAL A 19 4.55 -3.26 12.63
N LEU A 20 5.59 -4.01 13.01
CA LEU A 20 6.84 -3.42 13.50
C LEU A 20 7.41 -2.50 12.41
N PRO A 21 7.71 -1.23 12.73
CA PRO A 21 8.35 -0.34 11.79
C PRO A 21 9.68 -0.94 11.33
N ARG A 22 9.91 -0.97 10.02
CA ARG A 22 11.23 -1.34 9.49
C ARG A 22 12.24 -0.34 10.02
N ALA A 23 13.38 -0.82 10.52
CA ALA A 23 14.43 0.04 11.05
C ALA A 23 14.78 1.16 10.04
N GLY A 24 14.53 2.41 10.41
CA GLY A 24 14.79 3.61 9.60
C GLY A 24 13.71 4.01 8.59
N GLY A 25 12.58 3.30 8.51
CA GLY A 25 11.44 3.71 7.68
C GLY A 25 10.52 4.73 8.37
N PRO A 26 9.59 5.37 7.63
CA PRO A 26 8.57 6.22 8.21
C PRO A 26 7.74 5.48 9.27
N ALA A 27 7.25 6.22 10.27
CA ALA A 27 6.33 5.67 11.25
C ALA A 27 4.99 5.32 10.57
N TYR A 28 4.34 4.27 11.04
CA TYR A 28 2.96 3.96 10.67
C TYR A 28 2.04 4.88 11.47
N THR A 29 1.42 5.85 10.80
CA THR A 29 0.44 6.74 11.40
C THR A 29 -0.94 6.43 10.82
N PRO A 30 -1.92 5.99 11.63
CA PRO A 30 -3.26 5.72 11.16
C PRO A 30 -3.86 6.91 10.40
N ILE A 31 -4.45 6.64 9.23
CA ILE A 31 -5.17 7.68 8.49
C ILE A 31 -6.44 8.04 9.27
N PRO A 32 -6.65 9.32 9.63
CA PRO A 32 -7.86 9.73 10.32
C PRO A 32 -9.12 9.36 9.52
N THR A 33 -10.18 8.93 10.19
CA THR A 33 -11.45 8.58 9.55
C THR A 33 -12.14 9.76 8.86
N THR A 34 -11.69 10.99 9.14
CA THR A 34 -12.13 12.21 8.46
C THR A 34 -11.48 12.39 7.09
N CYS A 35 -10.38 11.70 6.81
CA CYS A 35 -9.70 11.72 5.52
C CYS A 35 -10.33 10.71 4.56
N SER A 36 -10.18 10.97 3.26
CA SER A 36 -10.55 10.06 2.19
C SER A 36 -9.32 9.56 1.44
N VAL A 37 -9.41 8.38 0.84
CA VAL A 37 -8.35 7.79 0.02
C VAL A 37 -8.90 7.43 -1.38
N PRO A 38 -9.19 8.42 -2.24
CA PRO A 38 -9.61 8.17 -3.61
C PRO A 38 -8.57 7.35 -4.39
N ASN A 39 -9.04 6.37 -5.16
CA ASN A 39 -8.22 5.53 -6.03
C ASN A 39 -8.03 6.22 -7.40
N PRO A 40 -6.81 6.62 -7.79
CA PRO A 40 -6.53 7.29 -9.05
C PRO A 40 -6.25 6.35 -10.23
N LEU A 41 -6.34 5.03 -10.05
CA LEU A 41 -6.02 4.07 -11.12
C LEU A 41 -7.01 4.19 -12.31
N PRO A 42 -6.51 4.18 -13.57
CA PRO A 42 -7.34 4.15 -14.75
C PRO A 42 -8.23 2.90 -14.86
N PRO A 43 -9.42 3.01 -15.46
CA PRO A 43 -10.18 1.84 -15.93
C PRO A 43 -9.33 0.95 -16.83
N MET A 44 -9.33 -0.36 -16.58
CA MET A 44 -8.56 -1.31 -17.41
C MET A 44 -9.20 -1.57 -18.78
N ALA A 45 -10.50 -1.33 -18.89
CA ALA A 45 -11.27 -1.47 -20.12
C ALA A 45 -12.47 -0.51 -20.07
N PRO A 46 -13.04 -0.14 -21.24
CA PRO A 46 -14.26 0.66 -21.28
C PRO A 46 -15.38 0.01 -20.46
N GLY A 47 -15.91 0.75 -19.49
CA GLY A 47 -17.00 0.27 -18.61
C GLY A 47 -16.56 -0.63 -17.44
N VAL A 48 -15.26 -0.90 -17.27
CA VAL A 48 -14.74 -1.66 -16.12
C VAL A 48 -13.96 -0.71 -15.20
N PRO A 49 -14.54 -0.29 -14.05
CA PRO A 49 -13.86 0.60 -13.13
C PRO A 49 -12.60 -0.05 -12.57
N ALA A 50 -11.57 0.75 -12.31
CA ALA A 50 -10.40 0.27 -11.58
C ALA A 50 -10.81 -0.07 -10.15
N THR A 51 -10.36 -1.21 -9.65
CA THR A 51 -10.52 -1.58 -8.25
C THR A 51 -9.17 -1.94 -7.66
N ASN A 52 -9.02 -1.75 -6.35
CA ASN A 52 -7.79 -2.10 -5.66
C ASN A 52 -7.47 -3.58 -5.86
N PHE A 53 -6.19 -3.88 -6.15
CA PHE A 53 -5.65 -5.23 -6.31
C PHE A 53 -6.14 -6.02 -7.52
N SER A 54 -7.02 -5.47 -8.36
CA SER A 54 -7.44 -6.08 -9.63
C SER A 54 -6.74 -5.46 -10.84
N THR A 55 -6.18 -4.26 -10.65
CA THR A 55 -5.52 -3.52 -11.71
C THR A 55 -4.15 -4.12 -12.02
N ASN A 56 -4.07 -4.89 -13.10
CA ASN A 56 -2.81 -5.43 -13.59
C ASN A 56 -2.22 -4.52 -14.67
N GLY A 57 -0.91 -4.60 -14.84
CA GLY A 57 -0.24 -3.97 -15.96
C GLY A 57 -0.02 -2.47 -15.81
N LEU A 58 -0.27 -1.86 -14.66
CA LEU A 58 -0.13 -0.40 -14.47
C LEU A 58 0.84 -0.08 -13.34
N ALA A 59 1.72 0.91 -13.58
CA ALA A 59 2.57 1.49 -12.56
C ALA A 59 2.76 3.00 -12.79
N PRO A 60 3.14 3.77 -11.75
CA PRO A 60 3.46 5.18 -11.91
C PRO A 60 4.56 5.40 -12.95
N SER A 61 4.36 6.41 -13.79
CA SER A 61 5.23 6.78 -14.89
C SER A 61 6.63 7.14 -14.37
N PRO A 62 7.69 6.91 -15.15
CA PRO A 62 9.04 7.33 -14.76
C PRO A 62 9.14 8.83 -14.47
N SER A 63 8.45 9.68 -15.23
CA SER A 63 8.44 11.13 -15.03
C SER A 63 7.82 11.51 -13.68
N PHE A 64 6.65 10.97 -13.35
CA PHE A 64 6.01 11.22 -12.06
C PHE A 64 6.88 10.72 -10.90
N ARG A 65 7.46 9.52 -11.03
CA ARG A 65 8.38 8.96 -10.02
C ARG A 65 9.61 9.85 -9.82
N VAL A 66 10.22 10.36 -10.88
CA VAL A 66 11.39 11.25 -10.76
C VAL A 66 11.03 12.56 -10.05
N ALA A 67 9.84 13.10 -10.30
CA ALA A 67 9.41 14.37 -9.73
C ALA A 67 8.93 14.25 -8.27
N HIS A 68 8.26 13.14 -7.92
CA HIS A 68 7.44 13.08 -6.70
C HIS A 68 7.77 11.95 -5.74
N LEU A 69 8.56 10.95 -6.12
CA LEU A 69 8.86 9.82 -5.25
C LEU A 69 9.75 10.28 -4.08
N ILE A 70 9.22 10.19 -2.86
CA ILE A 70 9.94 10.59 -1.65
C ILE A 70 10.40 9.40 -0.81
N TYR A 71 9.73 8.26 -0.94
CA TYR A 71 10.13 7.03 -0.26
C TYR A 71 9.62 5.80 -1.02
N GLN A 72 10.35 4.70 -0.93
CA GLN A 72 9.88 3.41 -1.43
C GLN A 72 10.52 2.28 -0.63
N PHE A 73 9.79 1.18 -0.50
CA PHE A 73 10.34 -0.06 0.02
C PHE A 73 9.77 -1.27 -0.71
N TYR A 74 10.48 -2.38 -0.56
CA TYR A 74 10.15 -3.63 -1.21
C TYR A 74 10.00 -4.75 -0.18
N LEU A 75 8.93 -5.53 -0.33
CA LEU A 75 8.65 -6.75 0.40
C LEU A 75 8.84 -7.95 -0.55
N PRO A 76 9.31 -9.11 -0.05
CA PRO A 76 9.28 -10.35 -0.84
C PRO A 76 7.87 -10.61 -1.40
N SER A 77 7.78 -11.13 -2.63
CA SER A 77 6.52 -11.53 -3.25
C SER A 77 6.71 -12.86 -4.01
N PRO A 78 5.88 -13.88 -3.79
CA PRO A 78 4.82 -13.93 -2.77
C PRO A 78 5.41 -13.86 -1.35
N ASP A 79 4.62 -13.39 -0.39
CA ASP A 79 5.04 -13.36 1.01
C ASP A 79 5.40 -14.80 1.43
N SER A 80 6.61 -15.05 1.94
CA SER A 80 7.07 -16.41 2.34
C SER A 80 6.28 -17.00 3.51
N THR A 81 5.44 -16.18 4.12
CA THR A 81 4.39 -16.57 5.07
C THR A 81 3.06 -16.38 4.35
N ASP A 82 2.41 -17.50 4.04
CA ASP A 82 1.32 -17.70 3.08
C ASP A 82 0.00 -16.92 3.31
N SER A 83 -0.01 -15.77 4.00
CA SER A 83 -1.27 -15.03 4.27
C SER A 83 -1.16 -13.60 4.83
N THR A 84 -0.07 -12.82 4.65
CA THR A 84 -0.29 -11.37 4.87
C THR A 84 -1.22 -10.83 3.81
N ASN A 85 -2.40 -10.38 4.25
CA ASN A 85 -3.44 -9.89 3.37
C ASN A 85 -2.85 -8.70 2.59
N ILE A 86 -2.95 -8.72 1.25
CA ILE A 86 -2.47 -7.59 0.44
C ILE A 86 -3.15 -6.28 0.87
N ALA A 87 -4.37 -6.36 1.42
CA ALA A 87 -5.07 -5.23 2.01
C ALA A 87 -4.36 -4.70 3.27
N GLU A 88 -3.88 -5.55 4.16
CA GLU A 88 -3.10 -5.13 5.35
C GLU A 88 -1.77 -4.50 4.93
N ARG A 89 -1.10 -5.06 3.91
CA ARG A 89 0.14 -4.46 3.37
C ARG A 89 -0.12 -3.10 2.73
N TRP A 90 -1.28 -2.94 2.09
CA TRP A 90 -1.71 -1.69 1.51
C TRP A 90 -2.03 -0.64 2.58
N GLU A 91 -2.79 -1.02 3.61
CA GLU A 91 -3.06 -0.16 4.76
C GLU A 91 -1.75 0.31 5.40
N GLY A 92 -0.81 -0.61 5.64
CA GLY A 92 0.51 -0.26 6.16
C GLY A 92 1.35 0.63 5.22
N CYS A 93 1.14 0.54 3.89
CA CYS A 93 1.80 1.44 2.92
C CYS A 93 1.23 2.86 3.04
N LEU A 94 -0.10 2.97 3.14
CA LEU A 94 -0.82 4.23 3.32
C LEU A 94 -0.50 4.89 4.67
N GLU A 95 -0.48 4.13 5.77
CA GLU A 95 -0.16 4.68 7.09
C GLU A 95 1.28 5.16 7.22
N GLN A 96 2.23 4.49 6.57
CA GLN A 96 3.60 5.00 6.49
C GLN A 96 3.70 6.26 5.64
N CYS A 97 2.91 6.37 4.56
CA CYS A 97 2.81 7.62 3.82
C CYS A 97 2.25 8.71 4.74
N ASN A 98 1.14 8.46 5.44
CA ASN A 98 0.55 9.42 6.37
C ASN A 98 1.52 9.84 7.50
N GLY A 99 2.40 8.95 7.95
CA GLY A 99 3.44 9.28 8.93
C GLY A 99 4.70 9.94 8.35
N LEU A 100 4.82 10.03 7.02
CA LEU A 100 5.93 10.66 6.32
C LEU A 100 5.58 12.10 5.92
N SER A 101 6.33 13.06 6.46
CA SER A 101 6.15 14.48 6.15
C SER A 101 6.15 14.76 4.65
N GLY A 102 5.08 15.38 4.16
CA GLY A 102 4.91 15.74 2.75
C GLY A 102 4.42 14.61 1.86
N CYS A 103 4.17 13.41 2.37
CA CYS A 103 3.54 12.36 1.58
C CYS A 103 2.03 12.59 1.45
N VAL A 104 1.52 12.49 0.23
CA VAL A 104 0.10 12.69 -0.09
C VAL A 104 -0.48 11.57 -0.95
N ALA A 105 0.35 10.67 -1.46
CA ALA A 105 -0.11 9.55 -2.25
C ALA A 105 0.78 8.32 -2.10
N ALA A 106 0.17 7.14 -2.24
CA ALA A 106 0.88 5.87 -2.26
C ALA A 106 0.44 5.01 -3.44
N PHE A 107 1.34 4.13 -3.89
CA PHE A 107 1.10 3.08 -4.86
C PHE A 107 1.71 1.79 -4.35
N MET A 108 1.00 0.67 -4.48
CA MET A 108 1.54 -0.65 -4.17
C MET A 108 1.18 -1.65 -5.25
N ALA A 109 2.14 -2.50 -5.62
CA ALA A 109 1.90 -3.61 -6.54
C ALA A 109 2.93 -4.73 -6.38
N ASP A 110 2.55 -5.93 -6.81
CA ASP A 110 3.45 -7.06 -7.05
C ASP A 110 4.14 -6.90 -8.42
N GLY A 111 5.24 -7.63 -8.66
CA GLY A 111 5.95 -7.56 -9.94
C GLY A 111 6.89 -6.37 -10.10
N MET A 112 7.10 -5.59 -9.03
CA MET A 112 7.97 -4.43 -9.02
C MET A 112 9.42 -4.85 -8.82
N ARG A 113 10.34 -4.26 -9.57
CA ARG A 113 11.78 -4.55 -9.44
C ARG A 113 12.43 -3.63 -8.41
N THR A 114 13.19 -4.23 -7.50
CA THR A 114 14.07 -3.51 -6.57
C THR A 114 15.08 -2.64 -7.34
N PRO A 115 15.39 -1.42 -6.89
CA PRO A 115 16.38 -0.58 -7.54
C PRO A 115 17.79 -1.12 -7.29
N LYS A 116 18.74 -0.75 -8.15
CA LYS A 116 20.16 -1.02 -7.91
C LYS A 116 20.61 -0.38 -6.59
N GLY A 117 21.39 -1.11 -5.79
CA GLY A 117 21.87 -0.65 -4.49
C GLY A 117 20.85 -0.81 -3.35
N TRP A 118 19.65 -1.33 -3.62
CA TRP A 118 18.68 -1.66 -2.57
C TRP A 118 19.29 -2.68 -1.60
N TYR A 119 19.55 -2.26 -0.37
CA TYR A 119 20.32 -3.04 0.62
C TYR A 119 21.64 -3.62 0.08
N GLY A 120 22.35 -2.87 -0.76
CA GLY A 120 23.62 -3.31 -1.35
C GLY A 120 23.49 -4.39 -2.44
N THR A 121 22.28 -4.73 -2.87
CA THR A 121 22.05 -5.70 -3.95
C THR A 121 22.25 -5.07 -5.34
N ASN A 122 22.40 -5.92 -6.36
CA ASN A 122 22.41 -5.50 -7.75
C ASN A 122 21.06 -4.93 -8.24
N GLY A 123 20.01 -5.01 -7.42
CA GLY A 123 18.63 -4.70 -7.81
C GLY A 123 18.07 -5.70 -8.82
N GLY A 124 16.90 -5.38 -9.37
CA GLY A 124 16.26 -6.19 -10.41
C GLY A 124 15.46 -7.39 -9.91
N VAL A 125 15.48 -7.67 -8.60
CA VAL A 125 14.68 -8.73 -7.97
C VAL A 125 13.22 -8.30 -7.96
N GLU A 126 12.34 -9.19 -8.41
CA GLU A 126 10.89 -9.01 -8.37
C GLU A 126 10.39 -9.06 -6.92
N SER A 127 9.52 -8.13 -6.57
CA SER A 127 9.05 -7.90 -5.21
C SER A 127 7.74 -7.14 -5.22
N ARG A 128 7.11 -7.04 -4.05
CA ARG A 128 6.02 -6.09 -3.81
C ARG A 128 6.61 -4.74 -3.48
N GLY A 129 6.37 -3.74 -4.31
CA GLY A 129 6.82 -2.37 -4.06
C GLY A 129 5.72 -1.55 -3.41
N CYS A 130 6.02 -0.84 -2.33
CA CYS A 130 5.23 0.29 -1.83
C CYS A 130 6.01 1.57 -2.14
N LEU A 131 5.40 2.47 -2.90
CA LEU A 131 5.97 3.73 -3.37
C LEU A 131 5.14 4.87 -2.79
N MET A 132 5.80 5.90 -2.26
CA MET A 132 5.19 7.02 -1.55
C MET A 132 5.61 8.34 -2.21
N PHE A 133 4.65 9.24 -2.40
CA PHE A 133 4.81 10.42 -3.23
C PHE A 133 4.38 11.70 -2.51
N ASN A 134 5.07 12.80 -2.80
CA ASN A 134 4.66 14.15 -2.40
C ASN A 134 3.76 14.87 -3.41
N GLY A 135 3.35 14.17 -4.47
CA GLY A 135 2.39 14.64 -5.46
C GLY A 135 1.19 13.70 -5.50
N THR A 136 0.02 14.27 -5.74
CA THR A 136 -1.23 13.52 -5.99
C THR A 136 -1.10 12.75 -7.30
N LEU A 137 -1.44 11.46 -7.29
CA LEU A 137 -1.52 10.63 -8.49
C LEU A 137 -2.82 10.93 -9.25
N ALA A 138 -2.72 11.08 -10.56
CA ALA A 138 -3.84 11.16 -11.49
C ALA A 138 -3.83 9.99 -12.49
N GLU A 139 -4.94 9.79 -13.20
CA GLU A 139 -5.07 8.71 -14.20
C GLU A 139 -3.95 8.74 -15.26
N GLY A 140 -3.57 9.94 -15.72
CA GLY A 140 -2.51 10.13 -16.71
C GLY A 140 -1.09 9.85 -16.20
N ASP A 141 -0.90 9.63 -14.89
CA ASP A 141 0.40 9.34 -14.31
C ASP A 141 0.78 7.86 -14.38
N PHE A 142 -0.11 7.00 -14.89
CA PHE A 142 0.13 5.56 -14.99
C PHE A 142 0.55 5.14 -16.40
N VAL A 143 1.45 4.17 -16.48
CA VAL A 143 1.91 3.58 -17.74
C VAL A 143 1.84 2.06 -17.71
N THR A 144 1.71 1.46 -18.89
CA THR A 144 1.69 0.01 -19.02
C THR A 144 3.02 -0.63 -18.62
N ARG A 145 2.94 -1.69 -17.81
CA ARG A 145 4.04 -2.51 -17.30
C ARG A 145 3.60 -3.96 -17.14
N GLU A 146 3.96 -4.79 -18.11
CA GLU A 146 3.51 -6.20 -18.23
C GLU A 146 3.61 -7.03 -16.95
N ASN A 147 4.71 -6.91 -16.19
CA ASN A 147 4.95 -7.74 -15.01
C ASN A 147 4.22 -7.26 -13.74
N VAL A 148 3.62 -6.07 -13.77
CA VAL A 148 2.99 -5.47 -12.59
C VAL A 148 1.63 -6.07 -12.36
N ARG A 149 1.39 -6.52 -11.13
CA ARG A 149 0.20 -7.28 -10.75
C ARG A 149 -0.38 -6.73 -9.46
N ARG A 150 -1.71 -6.85 -9.31
CA ARG A 150 -2.43 -6.47 -8.10
C ARG A 150 -2.14 -5.02 -7.67
N ALA A 151 -2.11 -4.11 -8.63
CA ALA A 151 -1.84 -2.71 -8.34
C ALA A 151 -2.99 -2.10 -7.52
N THR A 152 -2.61 -1.19 -6.62
CA THR A 152 -3.50 -0.32 -5.87
C THR A 152 -2.82 1.03 -5.70
N ALA A 153 -3.61 2.09 -5.66
CA ALA A 153 -3.12 3.44 -5.44
C ALA A 153 -4.14 4.22 -4.62
N GLY A 154 -3.67 5.27 -3.95
CA GLY A 154 -4.52 6.11 -3.12
C GLY A 154 -3.88 7.45 -2.87
N ASN A 155 -4.67 8.52 -3.00
CA ASN A 155 -4.28 9.87 -2.58
C ASN A 155 -4.89 10.14 -1.21
N ILE A 156 -4.10 10.55 -0.22
CA ILE A 156 -4.60 10.88 1.12
C ILE A 156 -5.12 12.32 1.08
N VAL A 157 -6.42 12.50 1.25
CA VAL A 157 -7.08 13.81 1.24
C VAL A 157 -7.80 14.01 2.57
N CYS A 158 -7.23 14.86 3.42
CA CYS A 158 -7.81 15.22 4.71
C CYS A 158 -8.48 16.60 4.64
N PRO A 159 -9.58 16.84 5.38
CA PRO A 159 -10.14 18.17 5.51
C PRO A 159 -9.13 19.11 6.17
N GLU A 160 -9.13 20.36 5.72
CA GLU A 160 -8.33 21.45 6.31
C GLU A 160 -8.83 21.84 7.71
#